data_AF-A0A1B1S5Z7-F1
#
_entry.id   AF-A0A1B1S5Z7-F1
#
_cell.length_a   1.000
_cell.length_b   1.000
_cell.length_c   1.000
_cell.angle_alpha   90.00
_cell.angle_beta   90.00
_cell.angle_gamma   90.00
#
_symmetry.space_group_name_H-M   'P 1'
#
loop_
_entity.id
_entity.type
_entity.pdbx_description
1 polymer ?
#
loop_
_entity_poly.entity_id
_entity_poly.type
_entity_poly.pdbx_seq_one_letter_code
_entity_poly.pdbx_strand_id
1 'polypeptide(L)'
;MKKWAIRIILLLVLVIFLYIGGRIFQDSTRGIVDVEKIKGISINQEESSSIPSDNLVLEGTIDAGNFEKISSISALKKEGVIYVYINTVKGISLSNKFSQSLDNVLVNYDSTEVKEIVLISGPEIIVKNTGEGNVDSIEVNNFTKKKLIKDFTKQ
;
A
#
# COMPACT_ATOMS: atom_id res chain seq x y z
N MET A 1 45.69 -10.90 -13.68
CA MET A 1 44.38 -11.52 -13.38
C MET A 1 44.05 -12.56 -14.43
N LYS A 2 43.60 -13.75 -14.04
CA LYS A 2 43.25 -14.81 -15.01
C LYS A 2 41.98 -14.39 -15.77
N LYS A 3 41.90 -14.68 -17.08
CA LYS A 3 40.81 -14.23 -17.98
C LYS A 3 39.39 -14.57 -17.48
N TRP A 4 39.24 -15.61 -16.67
CA TRP A 4 37.96 -15.98 -16.04
C TRP A 4 37.52 -15.02 -14.93
N ALA A 5 38.46 -14.43 -14.17
CA ALA A 5 38.13 -13.44 -13.13
C ALA A 5 37.53 -12.16 -13.74
N ILE A 6 38.03 -11.72 -14.90
CA ILE A 6 37.50 -10.56 -15.61
C ILE A 6 36.06 -10.80 -16.09
N ARG A 7 35.76 -12.02 -16.58
CA ARG A 7 34.40 -12.39 -17.00
C ARG A 7 33.41 -12.40 -15.83
N ILE A 8 33.83 -12.87 -14.66
CA ILE A 8 33.01 -12.88 -13.44
C ILE A 8 32.71 -11.45 -12.98
N ILE A 9 33.70 -10.57 -12.99
CA ILE A 9 33.52 -9.16 -12.60
C ILE A 9 32.53 -8.46 -13.56
N LEU A 10 32.68 -8.67 -14.87
CA LEU A 10 31.73 -8.13 -15.87
C LEU A 10 30.30 -8.64 -15.64
N LEU A 11 30.13 -9.92 -15.31
CA LEU A 11 28.82 -10.50 -15.04
C LEU A 11 28.21 -9.92 -13.75
N LEU A 12 28.99 -9.73 -12.69
CA LEU A 12 28.56 -9.07 -11.46
C LEU A 12 28.12 -7.62 -11.72
N VAL A 13 28.90 -6.87 -12.49
CA VAL A 13 28.56 -5.49 -12.87
C VAL A 13 27.24 -5.45 -13.65
N LEU A 14 27.05 -6.35 -14.62
CA LEU A 14 25.80 -6.48 -15.38
C LEU A 14 24.60 -6.74 -14.45
N VAL A 15 24.74 -7.67 -13.50
CA VAL A 15 23.68 -8.00 -12.54
C VAL A 15 23.30 -6.79 -11.67
N ILE A 16 24.30 -6.02 -11.22
CA ILE A 16 24.06 -4.80 -10.45
C ILE A 16 23.31 -3.75 -11.28
N PHE A 17 23.71 -3.53 -12.53
CA PHE A 17 23.01 -2.58 -13.41
C PHE A 17 21.56 -3.00 -13.70
N LEU A 18 21.31 -4.29 -13.94
CA LEU A 18 19.97 -4.81 -14.13
C LEU A 18 19.10 -4.64 -12.87
N TYR A 19 19.67 -4.86 -11.69
CA TYR A 19 18.98 -4.66 -10.43
C TYR A 19 18.60 -3.19 -10.21
N ILE A 20 19.55 -2.27 -10.38
CA ILE A 20 19.31 -0.83 -10.22
C ILE A 20 18.31 -0.32 -11.26
N GLY A 21 18.51 -0.67 -12.54
CA GLY A 21 17.61 -0.28 -13.62
C GLY A 21 16.20 -0.82 -13.43
N GLY A 22 16.06 -2.06 -12.96
CA GLY A 22 14.77 -2.65 -12.61
C GLY A 22 14.07 -1.93 -11.46
N ARG A 23 14.82 -1.43 -10.47
CA ARG A 23 14.26 -0.65 -9.37
C ARG A 23 13.77 0.73 -9.82
N ILE A 24 14.58 1.45 -10.61
CA ILE A 24 14.22 2.75 -11.18
C ILE A 24 12.96 2.62 -12.05
N PHE A 25 12.90 1.58 -12.88
CA PHE A 25 11.72 1.29 -13.70
C PHE A 25 10.47 1.06 -12.83
N GLN A 26 10.57 0.24 -11.79
CA GLN A 26 9.46 0.01 -10.85
C GLN A 26 8.98 1.32 -10.21
N ASP A 27 9.90 2.13 -9.67
CA ASP A 27 9.54 3.39 -9.00
C ASP A 27 8.90 4.40 -9.97
N SER A 28 9.36 4.46 -11.22
CA SER A 28 8.75 5.33 -12.26
C SER A 28 7.33 4.92 -12.67
N THR A 29 6.94 3.69 -12.35
CA THR A 29 5.63 3.12 -12.71
C THR A 29 4.71 3.01 -11.50
N ARG A 30 5.10 3.58 -10.37
CA ARG A 30 4.30 3.56 -9.16
C ARG A 30 2.99 4.30 -9.40
N GLY A 31 1.88 3.64 -9.12
CA GLY A 31 0.55 4.21 -9.29
C GLY A 31 -0.43 3.66 -8.26
N ILE A 32 -1.47 4.42 -7.97
CA ILE A 32 -2.53 4.02 -7.05
C ILE A 32 -3.55 3.17 -7.81
N VAL A 33 -3.93 2.05 -7.21
CA VAL A 33 -4.90 1.12 -7.77
C VAL A 33 -6.28 1.74 -7.73
N ASP A 34 -6.98 1.69 -8.87
CA ASP A 34 -8.38 2.09 -8.95
C ASP A 34 -9.24 1.18 -8.06
N VAL A 35 -10.13 1.77 -7.26
CA VAL A 35 -11.02 1.03 -6.34
C VAL A 35 -11.86 -0.04 -7.05
N GLU A 36 -12.16 0.15 -8.34
CA GLU A 36 -12.92 -0.79 -9.16
C GLU A 36 -12.14 -2.08 -9.46
N LYS A 37 -10.81 -2.01 -9.50
CA LYS A 37 -9.95 -3.19 -9.70
C LYS A 37 -9.84 -4.06 -8.44
N ILE A 38 -10.33 -3.60 -7.30
CA ILE A 38 -10.18 -4.30 -6.01
C ILE A 38 -11.45 -5.11 -5.71
N LYS A 39 -11.29 -6.42 -5.68
CA LYS A 39 -12.36 -7.43 -5.50
C LYS A 39 -12.23 -8.13 -4.15
N GLY A 40 -13.38 -8.52 -3.58
CA GLY A 40 -13.44 -9.28 -2.33
C GLY A 40 -12.83 -8.55 -1.15
N ILE A 41 -12.92 -7.22 -1.10
CA ILE A 41 -12.35 -6.42 -0.02
C ILE A 41 -13.19 -6.57 1.25
N SER A 42 -12.54 -6.89 2.37
CA SER A 42 -13.19 -7.04 3.67
C SER A 42 -12.28 -6.57 4.80
N ILE A 43 -12.89 -6.26 5.92
CA ILE A 43 -12.21 -6.02 7.20
C ILE A 43 -12.58 -7.18 8.10
N ASN A 44 -11.58 -7.97 8.47
CA ASN A 44 -11.70 -8.99 9.49
C ASN A 44 -11.18 -8.41 10.80
N GLN A 45 -11.92 -8.64 11.88
CA GLN A 45 -11.44 -8.36 13.22
C GLN A 45 -10.87 -9.67 13.75
N GLU A 46 -9.58 -9.75 14.03
CA GLU A 46 -9.06 -10.93 14.72
C GLU A 46 -9.65 -10.96 16.13
N GLU A 47 -10.10 -12.15 16.58
CA GLU A 47 -10.61 -12.36 17.93
C GLU A 47 -9.48 -12.15 18.94
N SER A 48 -9.29 -10.91 19.39
CA SER A 48 -8.50 -10.61 20.57
C SER A 48 -9.33 -9.74 21.50
N SER A 49 -9.56 -10.30 22.68
CA SER A 49 -10.37 -9.72 23.73
C SER A 49 -9.80 -8.38 24.18
N SER A 50 -10.54 -7.31 23.88
CA SER A 50 -10.44 -5.96 24.48
C SER A 50 -9.23 -5.12 24.05
N ILE A 51 -9.47 -4.11 23.19
CA ILE A 51 -8.93 -2.72 23.14
C ILE A 51 -9.47 -2.08 21.82
N PRO A 52 -9.86 -0.79 21.80
CA PRO A 52 -10.52 -0.19 20.64
C PRO A 52 -9.52 0.01 19.49
N SER A 53 -9.87 -0.45 18.28
CA SER A 53 -9.11 -0.35 17.01
C SER A 53 -8.06 -1.43 16.74
N ASP A 54 -7.62 -2.19 17.73
CA ASP A 54 -6.50 -3.14 17.56
C ASP A 54 -6.97 -4.41 16.82
N ASN A 55 -6.23 -4.79 15.79
CA ASN A 55 -6.39 -6.03 14.99
C ASN A 55 -7.44 -5.99 13.87
N LEU A 56 -7.57 -4.86 13.18
CA LEU A 56 -8.31 -4.82 11.91
C LEU A 56 -7.41 -5.27 10.76
N VAL A 57 -7.73 -6.40 10.14
CA VAL A 57 -7.02 -6.94 8.98
C VAL A 57 -7.80 -6.60 7.72
N LEU A 58 -7.16 -5.84 6.83
CA LEU A 58 -7.67 -5.55 5.51
C LEU A 58 -7.24 -6.65 4.54
N GLU A 59 -8.21 -7.30 3.94
CA GLU A 59 -7.99 -8.36 2.95
C GLU A 59 -8.66 -8.04 1.63
N GLY A 60 -8.09 -8.55 0.55
CA GLY A 60 -8.68 -8.43 -0.76
C GLY A 60 -7.82 -9.01 -1.87
N THR A 61 -8.33 -8.91 -3.09
CA THR A 61 -7.61 -9.30 -4.31
C THR A 61 -7.68 -8.16 -5.31
N ILE A 62 -6.55 -7.87 -5.96
CA ILE A 62 -6.50 -6.89 -7.05
C ILE A 62 -6.60 -7.62 -8.39
N ASP A 63 -7.50 -7.17 -9.23
CA ASP A 63 -7.53 -7.49 -10.65
C ASP A 63 -6.44 -6.66 -11.36
N ALA A 64 -5.19 -7.00 -11.07
CA ALA A 64 -4.01 -6.37 -11.64
C ALA A 64 -3.66 -7.08 -12.95
N GLY A 65 -3.26 -6.32 -13.96
CA GLY A 65 -2.83 -6.91 -15.24
C GLY A 65 -1.60 -7.82 -15.06
N ASN A 66 -1.22 -8.56 -16.09
CA ASN A 66 -0.11 -9.54 -16.08
C ASN A 66 1.28 -8.97 -15.70
N PHE A 67 1.40 -7.66 -15.50
CA PHE A 67 2.63 -6.96 -15.15
C PHE A 67 2.43 -5.88 -14.09
N GLU A 68 1.51 -6.07 -13.16
CA GLU A 68 1.31 -5.18 -12.01
C GLU A 68 1.49 -5.97 -10.72
N LYS A 69 2.19 -5.38 -9.75
CA LYS A 69 2.39 -5.94 -8.41
C LYS A 69 2.09 -4.89 -7.36
N ILE A 70 1.48 -5.30 -6.25
CA ILE A 70 1.32 -4.46 -5.05
C ILE A 70 2.69 -4.06 -4.51
N SER A 71 2.96 -2.75 -4.45
CA SER A 71 4.18 -2.22 -3.85
C SER A 71 4.00 -1.88 -2.38
N SER A 72 2.84 -1.34 -2.01
CA SER A 72 2.52 -0.99 -0.63
C SER A 72 1.03 -0.77 -0.43
N ILE A 73 0.58 -0.92 0.81
CA ILE A 73 -0.74 -0.52 1.28
C ILE A 73 -0.50 0.52 2.36
N SER A 74 -1.25 1.61 2.33
CA SER A 74 -1.10 2.72 3.27
C SER A 74 -2.48 3.17 3.74
N ALA A 75 -2.56 3.57 4.99
CA ALA A 75 -3.80 4.04 5.60
C ALA A 75 -3.57 5.35 6.37
N LEU A 76 -4.60 6.19 6.45
CA LEU A 76 -4.59 7.44 7.20
C LEU A 76 -5.88 7.54 8.02
N LYS A 77 -5.77 7.85 9.31
CA LYS A 77 -6.94 8.17 10.14
C LYS A 77 -7.16 9.69 10.20
N LYS A 78 -8.37 10.14 9.88
CA LYS A 78 -8.78 11.54 10.04
C LYS A 78 -10.26 11.61 10.43
N GLU A 79 -10.55 12.29 11.53
CA GLU A 79 -11.92 12.55 12.00
C GLU A 79 -12.75 11.25 12.18
N GLY A 80 -12.11 10.18 12.64
CA GLY A 80 -12.73 8.85 12.80
C GLY A 80 -12.92 8.06 11.49
N VAL A 81 -12.42 8.53 10.35
CA VAL A 81 -12.45 7.77 9.09
C VAL A 81 -11.03 7.29 8.76
N ILE A 82 -10.89 6.00 8.47
CA ILE A 82 -9.64 5.42 7.96
C ILE A 82 -9.72 5.38 6.43
N TYR A 83 -8.84 6.15 5.80
CA TYR A 83 -8.66 6.20 4.36
C TYR A 83 -7.53 5.27 3.96
N VAL A 84 -7.84 4.24 3.16
CA VAL A 84 -6.88 3.26 2.67
C VAL A 84 -6.63 3.48 1.18
N TYR A 85 -5.38 3.42 0.76
CA TYR A 85 -5.02 3.34 -0.66
C TYR A 85 -3.95 2.27 -0.88
N ILE A 86 -3.94 1.72 -2.09
CA ILE A 86 -3.02 0.65 -2.48
C ILE A 86 -2.18 1.12 -3.65
N ASN A 87 -0.87 1.01 -3.52
CA ASN A 87 0.08 1.30 -4.58
C ASN A 87 0.47 0.03 -5.31
N THR A 88 0.67 0.18 -6.62
CA THR A 88 1.22 -0.84 -7.51
C THR A 88 2.42 -0.29 -8.28
N VAL A 89 3.29 -1.19 -8.70
CA VAL A 89 4.39 -0.93 -9.64
C VAL A 89 4.36 -1.98 -10.74
N LYS A 90 4.99 -1.68 -11.88
CA LYS A 90 5.15 -2.70 -12.92
C LYS A 90 6.11 -3.79 -12.45
N GLY A 91 5.62 -5.02 -12.43
CA GLY A 91 6.38 -6.17 -11.97
C GLY A 91 5.59 -7.46 -12.11
N ILE A 92 6.30 -8.58 -12.07
CA ILE A 92 5.69 -9.90 -12.10
C ILE A 92 5.30 -10.26 -10.66
N SER A 93 4.01 -10.44 -10.40
CA SER A 93 3.50 -11.00 -9.15
C SER A 93 2.90 -12.37 -9.39
N LEU A 94 3.18 -13.32 -8.49
CA LEU A 94 2.53 -14.64 -8.49
C LEU A 94 1.14 -14.60 -7.83
N SER A 95 0.85 -13.54 -7.08
CA SER A 95 -0.43 -13.35 -6.39
C SER A 95 -0.75 -11.86 -6.30
N ASN A 96 -2.00 -11.52 -6.58
CA ASN A 96 -2.55 -10.18 -6.36
C ASN A 96 -3.45 -10.13 -5.11
N LYS A 97 -3.36 -11.15 -4.25
CA LYS A 97 -4.02 -11.16 -2.94
C LYS A 97 -3.19 -10.39 -1.93
N PHE A 98 -3.87 -9.68 -1.04
CA PHE A 98 -3.26 -9.01 0.10
C PHE A 98 -4.06 -9.28 1.37
N SER A 99 -3.34 -9.34 2.49
CA SER A 99 -3.87 -9.37 3.85
C SER A 99 -2.91 -8.56 4.69
N GLN A 100 -3.39 -7.47 5.28
CA GLN A 100 -2.55 -6.48 5.95
C GLN A 100 -3.27 -5.93 7.18
N SER A 101 -2.63 -6.04 8.35
CA SER A 101 -3.11 -5.33 9.55
C SER A 101 -3.02 -3.82 9.32
N LEU A 102 -4.13 -3.13 9.61
CA LEU A 102 -4.23 -1.68 9.52
C LEU A 102 -3.28 -0.99 10.49
N ASP A 103 -2.99 -1.60 11.66
CA ASP A 103 -2.09 -1.03 12.67
C ASP A 103 -0.66 -0.83 12.14
N ASN A 104 -0.24 -1.67 11.20
CA ASN A 104 1.09 -1.60 10.57
C ASN A 104 1.18 -0.58 9.43
N VAL A 105 0.05 -0.08 8.93
CA VAL A 105 -0.01 0.80 7.76
C VAL A 105 -0.70 2.13 8.05
N LEU A 106 -1.28 2.29 9.23
CA LEU A 106 -1.94 3.49 9.68
C LEU A 106 -0.90 4.54 10.02
N VAL A 107 -0.89 5.60 9.24
CA VAL A 107 -0.08 6.78 9.51
C VAL A 107 -1.00 7.85 10.10
N ASN A 108 -0.55 8.48 11.18
CA ASN A 108 -1.33 9.39 12.02
C ASN A 108 -2.40 8.69 12.90
N TYR A 109 -2.11 8.65 14.19
CA TYR A 109 -2.99 8.09 15.21
C TYR A 109 -3.77 9.22 15.87
N ASP A 110 -4.93 9.56 15.30
CA ASP A 110 -5.90 10.37 16.03
C ASP A 110 -6.61 9.48 17.06
N SER A 111 -6.77 10.00 18.29
CA SER A 111 -7.47 9.36 19.41
C SER A 111 -8.98 9.18 19.20
N THR A 112 -9.53 9.75 18.13
CA THR A 112 -10.95 9.60 17.78
C THR A 112 -11.32 8.13 17.51
N GLU A 113 -12.53 7.73 17.86
CA GLU A 113 -13.01 6.38 17.55
C GLU A 113 -13.16 6.16 16.03
N VAL A 114 -12.87 4.94 15.55
CA VAL A 114 -13.03 4.58 14.14
C VAL A 114 -14.51 4.39 13.82
N LYS A 115 -15.04 5.27 12.97
CA LYS A 115 -16.42 5.27 12.47
C LYS A 115 -16.55 4.54 11.14
N GLU A 116 -15.61 4.77 10.22
CA GLU A 116 -15.66 4.22 8.86
C GLU A 116 -14.28 3.83 8.37
N ILE A 117 -14.23 2.81 7.51
CA ILE A 117 -13.05 2.44 6.72
C ILE A 117 -13.41 2.52 5.26
N VAL A 118 -12.62 3.29 4.51
CA VAL A 118 -12.93 3.64 3.13
C VAL A 118 -11.68 3.45 2.28
N LEU A 119 -11.87 2.80 1.13
CA LEU A 119 -10.85 2.68 0.10
C LEU A 119 -10.94 3.90 -0.81
N ILE A 120 -9.81 4.53 -1.11
CA ILE A 120 -9.73 5.67 -2.00
C ILE A 120 -8.77 5.40 -3.16
N SER A 121 -9.05 6.05 -4.28
CA SER A 121 -8.13 6.08 -5.44
C SER A 121 -8.28 7.38 -6.21
N GLY A 122 -7.23 7.75 -6.93
CA GLY A 122 -7.20 8.94 -7.78
C GLY A 122 -5.77 9.36 -8.12
N PRO A 123 -5.58 10.13 -9.19
CA PRO A 123 -4.26 10.62 -9.60
C PRO A 123 -3.69 11.69 -8.65
N GLU A 124 -4.50 12.26 -7.75
CA GLU A 124 -4.13 13.39 -6.89
C GLU A 124 -4.03 13.05 -5.40
N ILE A 125 -3.88 11.78 -5.04
CA ILE A 125 -3.57 11.44 -3.65
C ILE A 125 -2.11 11.86 -3.39
N ILE A 126 -1.94 13.05 -2.81
CA ILE A 126 -0.64 13.64 -2.51
C ILE A 126 -0.19 13.13 -1.13
N VAL A 127 0.85 12.31 -1.13
CA VAL A 127 1.55 11.94 0.11
C VAL A 127 2.59 13.03 0.39
N LYS A 128 2.39 13.82 1.46
CA LYS A 128 3.39 14.79 1.92
C LYS A 128 4.09 14.24 3.16
N ASN A 129 5.42 14.18 3.12
CA ASN A 129 6.17 13.91 4.34
C ASN A 129 6.31 15.23 5.11
N THR A 130 5.51 15.43 6.15
CA THR A 130 5.76 16.53 7.10
C THR A 130 6.87 16.05 8.04
N GLY A 131 8.06 16.63 7.91
CA GLY A 131 9.32 16.11 8.46
C GLY A 131 9.47 16.18 9.99
N GLU A 132 8.41 15.99 10.78
CA GLU A 132 8.47 15.91 12.24
C GLU A 132 8.32 14.46 12.70
N GLY A 133 9.46 13.76 12.78
CA GLY A 133 9.51 12.35 13.17
C GLY A 133 9.20 11.40 12.00
N ASN A 134 9.54 10.11 12.14
CA ASN A 134 9.40 9.07 11.12
C ASN A 134 7.94 8.70 10.78
N VAL A 135 7.02 9.67 10.74
CA VAL A 135 5.59 9.46 10.52
C VAL A 135 5.18 10.26 9.30
N ASP A 136 5.15 9.61 8.15
CA ASP A 136 4.73 10.19 6.86
C ASP A 136 3.27 10.68 6.94
N SER A 137 2.99 11.92 7.37
CA SER A 137 1.61 12.40 7.45
C SER A 137 0.98 12.53 6.05
N ILE A 138 0.31 11.48 5.59
CA ILE A 138 -0.35 11.51 4.27
C ILE A 138 -1.46 12.56 4.31
N GLU A 139 -1.47 13.51 3.38
CA GLU A 139 -2.52 14.52 3.27
C GLU A 139 -3.47 14.12 2.13
N VAL A 140 -4.49 13.33 2.46
CA VAL A 140 -5.55 12.97 1.50
C VAL A 140 -6.45 14.18 1.29
N ASN A 141 -6.02 15.12 0.44
CA ASN A 141 -6.82 16.29 0.08
C ASN A 141 -7.71 16.03 -1.14
N ASN A 142 -7.22 15.27 -2.12
CA ASN A 142 -7.94 15.03 -3.37
C ASN A 142 -7.93 13.54 -3.71
N PHE A 143 -9.10 12.93 -3.80
CA PHE A 143 -9.31 11.61 -4.40
C PHE A 143 -10.53 11.66 -5.31
N THR A 144 -10.51 10.87 -6.38
CA THR A 144 -11.57 10.90 -7.39
C THR A 144 -12.61 9.81 -7.16
N LYS A 145 -12.22 8.71 -6.53
CA LYS A 145 -13.11 7.58 -6.23
C LYS A 145 -12.95 7.14 -4.78
N LYS A 146 -14.08 6.80 -4.16
CA LYS A 146 -14.20 6.29 -2.79
C LYS A 146 -15.09 5.06 -2.79
N LYS A 147 -14.74 4.05 -2.01
CA LYS A 147 -15.55 2.85 -1.75
C LYS A 147 -15.58 2.58 -0.25
N LEU A 148 -16.77 2.56 0.35
CA LEU A 148 -16.94 2.18 1.75
C LEU A 148 -16.65 0.69 1.90
N ILE A 149 -15.80 0.34 2.87
CA ILE A 149 -15.46 -1.05 3.20
C ILE A 149 -16.23 -1.48 4.45
N LYS A 150 -16.23 -0.65 5.50
CA LYS A 150 -16.89 -0.93 6.78
C LYS A 150 -17.39 0.35 7.42
N ASP A 151 -18.60 0.28 7.99
CA ASP A 151 -19.24 1.33 8.78
C ASP A 151 -19.53 0.75 10.17
N PHE A 152 -18.95 1.37 11.20
CA PHE A 152 -19.09 0.98 12.61
C PHE A 152 -20.21 1.75 13.33
N THR A 153 -20.78 2.77 12.68
CA THR A 153 -21.86 3.58 13.28
C THR A 153 -23.24 2.94 13.18
N LYS A 154 -23.37 1.89 12.35
CA LYS A 154 -24.63 1.17 12.08
C LYS A 154 -24.77 -0.16 12.83
N GLN A 155 -24.02 -0.38 13.92
CA GLN A 155 -24.17 -1.56 14.77
C GLN A 155 -25.24 -1.38 15.84
#